data_AF-A0A6N9QWL3-F1
#
_entry.id   AF-A0A6N9QWL3-F1
#
_cell.length_a   1.000
_cell.length_b   1.000
_cell.length_c   1.000
_cell.angle_alpha   90.00
_cell.angle_beta   90.00
_cell.angle_gamma   90.00
#
_symmetry.space_group_name_H-M   'P 1'
#
loop_
_entity.id
_entity.type
_entity.pdbx_description
1 polymer ?
#
loop_
_entity_poly.entity_id
_entity_poly.type
_entity_poly.pdbx_seq_one_letter_code
_entity_poly.pdbx_strand_id
1 'polypeptide(L)'
;MVTAHIAGLTGVTDGTRHRYRLLAQRHITAAPIGPIPVDTLTRADVAAWINGLPLAVKSKKNVHSLLSAALAQAVQDNAIPTNVAHGIRFPRSTSRREPVFLSREEVALIADSVPARYSPLVHFLAGTGLRWSEATALRTR
;
A
#
# COMPACT_ATOMS: atom_id res chain seq x y z
N MET A 1 -0.81 5.76 19.02
CA MET A 1 0.49 5.82 18.32
C MET A 1 0.36 5.89 16.79
N VAL A 2 -0.04 4.82 16.08
CA VAL A 2 -0.02 4.80 14.60
C VAL A 2 -0.87 5.91 13.95
N THR A 3 -2.05 6.20 14.50
CA THR A 3 -2.90 7.31 14.01
C THR A 3 -2.21 8.67 14.16
N ALA A 4 -1.50 8.90 15.27
CA ALA A 4 -0.74 10.12 15.50
C ALA A 4 0.44 10.24 14.52
N HIS A 5 1.15 9.13 14.28
CA HIS A 5 2.19 9.07 13.25
C HIS A 5 1.63 9.47 11.87
N ILE A 6 0.50 8.88 11.45
CA ILE A 6 -0.14 9.20 10.16
C ILE A 6 -0.56 10.67 10.08
N ALA A 7 -1.02 11.26 11.18
CA ALA A 7 -1.39 12.67 11.23
C ALA A 7 -0.15 13.59 11.12
N GLY A 8 0.96 13.21 11.74
CA GLY A 8 2.21 13.99 11.75
C GLY A 8 3.00 13.95 10.44
N LEU A 9 2.69 13.06 9.49
CA LEU A 9 3.40 13.01 8.20
C LEU A 9 3.19 14.31 7.41
N THR A 10 4.28 15.01 7.07
CA THR A 10 4.25 16.27 6.32
C THR A 10 4.48 16.09 4.81
N GLY A 11 5.27 15.08 4.41
CA GLY A 11 5.65 14.84 3.02
C GLY A 11 4.75 13.90 2.23
N VAL A 12 3.46 13.75 2.59
CA VAL A 12 2.55 12.79 1.96
C VAL A 12 1.31 13.46 1.38
N THR A 13 0.84 12.95 0.24
CA THR A 13 -0.43 13.39 -0.36
C THR A 13 -1.63 12.96 0.47
N ASP A 14 -2.77 13.64 0.33
CA ASP A 14 -4.01 13.26 1.02
C ASP A 14 -4.47 11.84 0.68
N GLY A 15 -4.28 11.41 -0.57
CA GLY A 15 -4.55 10.03 -0.99
C GLY A 15 -3.68 9.01 -0.25
N THR A 16 -2.39 9.33 -0.03
CA THR A 16 -1.48 8.49 0.75
C THR A 16 -1.89 8.42 2.21
N ARG A 17 -2.23 9.58 2.80
CA ARG A 17 -2.69 9.66 4.18
C ARG A 17 -3.97 8.86 4.39
N HIS A 18 -4.95 9.02 3.49
CA HIS A 18 -6.18 8.25 3.49
C HIS A 18 -5.91 6.74 3.42
N ARG A 19 -5.04 6.31 2.50
CA ARG A 19 -4.64 4.91 2.38
C ARG A 19 -3.99 4.38 3.66
N TYR A 20 -3.11 5.14 4.30
CA TYR A 20 -2.50 4.72 5.56
C TYR A 20 -3.50 4.59 6.70
N ARG A 21 -4.48 5.50 6.80
CA ARG A 21 -5.57 5.37 7.78
C ARG A 21 -6.35 4.09 7.58
N LEU A 22 -6.71 3.75 6.33
CA LEU A 22 -7.42 2.51 6.03
C LEU A 22 -6.59 1.26 6.36
N LEU A 23 -5.29 1.26 6.03
CA LEU A 23 -4.39 0.16 6.37
C LEU A 23 -4.25 -0.02 7.88
N ALA A 24 -4.05 1.08 8.61
CA ALA A 24 -3.94 1.06 10.06
C ALA A 24 -5.23 0.55 10.70
N GLN A 25 -6.39 1.11 10.32
CA GLN A 25 -7.68 0.69 10.85
C GLN A 25 -7.92 -0.80 10.63
N ARG A 26 -7.73 -1.31 9.40
CA ARG A 26 -8.06 -2.69 9.04
C ARG A 26 -7.08 -3.73 9.59
N HIS A 27 -5.80 -3.39 9.68
CA HIS A 27 -4.76 -4.40 9.90
C HIS A 27 -3.89 -4.15 11.12
N ILE A 28 -3.98 -2.99 11.77
CA ILE A 28 -3.22 -2.68 12.99
C ILE A 28 -4.19 -2.45 14.14
N THR A 29 -5.02 -1.40 14.08
CA THR A 29 -5.90 -0.97 15.18
C THR A 29 -6.99 -1.98 15.49
N ALA A 30 -7.64 -2.56 14.46
CA ALA A 30 -8.64 -3.62 14.64
C ALA A 30 -8.04 -5.03 14.73
N ALA A 31 -6.72 -5.17 14.62
CA ALA A 31 -6.03 -6.46 14.70
C ALA A 31 -5.57 -6.73 16.16
N PRO A 32 -5.22 -7.98 16.51
CA PRO A 32 -4.80 -8.35 17.87
C PRO A 32 -3.62 -7.53 18.42
N ILE A 33 -2.79 -6.95 17.56
CA ILE A 33 -1.67 -6.07 17.95
C ILE A 33 -2.12 -4.68 18.41
N GLY A 34 -3.29 -4.21 17.96
CA GLY A 34 -3.76 -2.85 18.18
C GLY A 34 -3.96 -2.47 19.65
N PRO A 35 -4.54 -3.35 20.49
CA PRO A 35 -4.70 -3.11 21.92
C PRO A 35 -3.41 -3.21 22.75
N ILE A 36 -2.33 -3.78 22.22
CA ILE A 36 -1.09 -4.02 22.98
C ILE A 36 -0.39 -2.67 23.24
N PRO A 37 -0.12 -2.31 24.51
CA PRO A 37 0.65 -1.11 24.84
C PRO A 37 2.05 -1.14 24.20
N VAL A 38 2.50 0.02 23.72
CA VAL A 38 3.74 0.14 22.93
C VAL A 38 5.00 -0.25 23.70
N ASP A 39 5.01 0.00 25.01
CA ASP A 39 6.08 -0.32 25.95
C ASP A 39 6.17 -1.82 26.28
N THR A 40 5.05 -2.53 26.18
CA THR A 40 4.99 -4.00 26.36
C THR A 40 5.07 -4.79 25.06
N LEU A 41 4.94 -4.12 23.90
CA LEU A 41 4.92 -4.76 22.60
C LEU A 41 6.26 -5.46 22.32
N THR A 42 6.23 -6.76 22.07
CA THR A 42 7.43 -7.54 21.80
C THR A 42 7.62 -7.86 20.32
N ARG A 43 8.84 -8.27 19.96
CA ARG A 43 9.14 -8.79 18.62
C ARG A 43 8.33 -10.05 18.28
N ALA A 44 8.01 -10.87 19.30
CA ALA A 44 7.20 -12.07 19.12
C ALA A 44 5.75 -11.72 18.76
N ASP A 45 5.17 -10.69 19.38
CA ASP A 45 3.83 -10.20 19.06
C ASP A 45 3.74 -9.71 17.62
N VAL A 46 4.74 -8.95 17.18
CA VAL A 46 4.83 -8.47 15.78
C VAL A 46 4.91 -9.65 14.81
N ALA A 47 5.70 -10.67 15.11
CA ALA A 47 5.82 -11.86 14.27
C ALA A 47 4.51 -12.67 14.23
N ALA A 48 3.88 -12.90 15.38
CA ALA A 48 2.60 -13.59 15.49
C ALA A 48 1.51 -12.87 14.70
N TRP A 49 1.43 -11.54 14.86
CA TRP A 49 0.50 -10.70 14.11
C TRP A 49 0.73 -10.78 12.60
N ILE A 50 1.96 -10.63 12.11
CA ILE A 50 2.28 -10.72 10.68
C ILE A 50 1.91 -12.10 10.12
N ASN A 51 2.18 -13.16 10.87
CA ASN A 51 1.84 -14.52 10.46
C ASN A 51 0.32 -14.71 10.36
N GLY A 52 -0.44 -14.15 11.31
CA GLY A 52 -1.91 -14.21 11.34
C GLY A 52 -2.63 -13.36 10.28
N LEU A 53 -1.95 -12.41 9.61
CA LEU A 53 -2.60 -11.60 8.57
C LEU A 53 -2.97 -12.44 7.33
N PRO A 54 -4.24 -12.44 6.88
CA PRO A 54 -4.68 -13.13 5.65
C PRO A 54 -4.39 -12.28 4.40
N LEU A 55 -3.13 -11.87 4.23
CA LEU A 55 -2.69 -10.95 3.18
C LEU A 55 -1.55 -11.54 2.36
N ALA A 56 -1.46 -11.14 1.08
CA ALA A 56 -0.28 -11.41 0.26
C ALA A 56 0.98 -10.81 0.89
N VAL A 57 2.15 -11.44 0.64
CA VAL A 57 3.44 -11.04 1.23
C VAL A 57 3.75 -9.55 1.03
N LYS A 58 3.47 -9.00 -0.16
CA LYS A 58 3.68 -7.57 -0.44
C LYS A 58 2.77 -6.68 0.42
N SER A 59 1.52 -7.07 0.63
CA SER A 59 0.58 -6.36 1.48
C SER A 59 0.99 -6.44 2.95
N LYS A 60 1.42 -7.61 3.44
CA LYS A 60 1.99 -7.75 4.80
C LYS A 60 3.17 -6.80 5.02
N LYS A 61 4.10 -6.73 4.06
CA LYS A 61 5.24 -5.79 4.10
C LYS A 61 4.77 -4.34 4.20
N ASN A 62 3.80 -3.93 3.38
CA ASN A 62 3.31 -2.54 3.41
C ASN A 62 2.67 -2.18 4.77
N VAL A 63 1.87 -3.08 5.35
CA VAL A 63 1.26 -2.87 6.68
C VAL A 63 2.33 -2.84 7.77
N HIS A 64 3.29 -3.77 7.74
CA HIS A 64 4.42 -3.80 8.66
C HIS A 64 5.29 -2.54 8.56
N SER A 65 5.57 -2.04 7.36
CA SER A 65 6.33 -0.80 7.18
C SER A 65 5.67 0.39 7.86
N LEU A 66 4.34 0.47 7.83
CA LEU A 66 3.59 1.52 8.54
C LEU A 66 3.72 1.41 10.06
N LEU A 67 3.60 0.19 10.62
CA LEU A 67 3.83 -0.03 12.05
C LEU A 67 5.27 0.30 12.44
N SER A 68 6.24 -0.19 11.67
CA SER A 68 7.67 0.03 11.92
C SER A 68 8.03 1.51 11.87
N ALA A 69 7.47 2.29 10.94
CA ALA A 69 7.67 3.72 10.87
C ALA A 69 7.08 4.46 12.10
N ALA A 70 5.90 4.06 12.56
CA ALA A 70 5.31 4.61 13.77
C ALA A 70 6.13 4.30 15.03
N LEU A 71 6.66 3.07 15.14
CA LEU A 71 7.57 2.70 16.23
C LEU A 71 8.91 3.42 16.15
N ALA A 72 9.44 3.65 14.95
CA ALA A 72 10.65 4.45 14.76
C ALA A 72 10.45 5.90 15.23
N GLN A 73 9.28 6.49 14.95
CA GLN A 73 8.94 7.81 15.51
C GLN A 73 8.83 7.76 17.03
N ALA A 74 8.21 6.73 17.62
CA ALA A 74 8.14 6.58 19.07
C ALA A 74 9.52 6.46 19.74
N VAL A 75 10.51 5.87 19.05
CA VAL A 75 11.91 5.89 19.50
C VAL A 75 12.50 7.30 19.44
N GLN A 76 12.27 8.05 18.36
CA GLN A 76 12.74 9.44 18.24
C GLN A 76 12.11 10.36 19.32
N ASP A 77 10.86 10.09 19.67
CA ASP A 77 10.12 10.79 20.71
C ASP A 77 10.50 10.32 22.14
N ASN A 78 11.48 9.41 22.28
CA ASN A 78 11.91 8.77 23.54
C ASN A 78 10.78 8.03 24.31
N ALA A 79 9.70 7.64 23.63
CA ALA A 79 8.60 6.91 24.25
C ALA A 79 8.93 5.42 24.47
N ILE A 80 9.80 4.86 23.61
CA ILE A 80 10.31 3.49 23.73
C ILE A 80 11.80 3.46 23.39
N PRO A 81 12.60 2.54 23.97
CA PRO A 81 14.04 2.52 23.74
C PRO A 81 14.44 1.98 22.37
N THR A 82 13.63 1.09 21.78
CA THR A 82 13.96 0.43 20.51
C THR A 82 12.71 0.10 19.69
N ASN A 83 12.87 -0.03 18.36
CA ASN A 83 11.81 -0.46 17.47
C ASN A 83 11.79 -1.99 17.32
N VAL A 84 10.87 -2.64 18.02
CA VAL A 84 10.71 -4.12 18.01
C VAL A 84 10.26 -4.70 16.66
N ALA A 85 9.74 -3.87 15.75
CA ALA A 85 9.37 -4.29 14.40
C ALA A 85 10.53 -4.21 13.39
N HIS A 86 11.66 -3.61 13.78
CA HIS A 86 12.83 -3.51 12.91
C HIS A 86 13.44 -4.90 12.60
N GLY A 87 13.92 -5.09 11.38
CA GLY A 87 14.62 -6.33 10.98
C GLY A 87 13.77 -7.60 10.92
N ILE A 88 12.43 -7.49 10.93
CA ILE A 88 11.54 -8.65 10.68
C ILE A 88 11.74 -9.14 9.24
N ARG A 89 12.01 -10.44 9.09
CA ARG A 89 12.18 -11.09 7.79
C ARG A 89 10.83 -11.60 7.28
N PHE A 90 10.65 -11.49 5.97
CA PHE A 90 9.48 -12.01 5.27
C PHE A 90 9.91 -13.11 4.30
N PRO A 91 9.07 -14.11 4.05
CA PRO A 91 9.33 -15.08 2.99
C PRO A 91 9.48 -14.36 1.65
N ARG A 92 10.23 -14.97 0.73
CA ARG A 92 10.26 -14.48 -0.66
C ARG A 92 8.85 -14.59 -1.24
N SER A 93 8.42 -13.56 -1.96
CA SER A 93 7.14 -13.61 -2.66
C SER A 93 7.26 -14.64 -3.77
N THR A 94 6.51 -15.73 -3.69
CA THR A 94 6.52 -16.81 -4.69
C THR A 94 5.61 -16.49 -5.88
N SER A 95 4.63 -15.62 -5.72
CA SER A 95 3.78 -15.16 -6.82
C SER A 95 4.33 -13.89 -7.47
N ARG A 96 5.26 -14.06 -8.42
CA ARG A 96 5.35 -13.09 -9.52
C ARG A 96 4.36 -13.56 -10.59
N ARG A 97 3.21 -12.89 -10.68
CA ARG A 97 2.36 -13.05 -11.85
C ARG A 97 3.12 -12.45 -13.01
N GLU A 98 3.39 -13.24 -14.05
CA GLU A 98 3.97 -12.70 -15.27
C GLU A 98 3.03 -11.63 -15.83
N PRO A 99 3.53 -10.42 -16.12
CA PRO A 99 2.72 -9.39 -16.74
C PRO A 99 2.35 -9.87 -18.14
N VAL A 100 1.04 -10.02 -18.38
CA VAL A 100 0.50 -10.29 -19.71
C VAL A 100 0.18 -8.95 -20.34
N PHE A 101 0.76 -8.70 -21.51
CA PHE A 101 0.54 -7.49 -22.30
C PHE A 101 -0.39 -7.79 -23.46
N LEU A 102 -1.25 -6.83 -23.77
CA LEU A 102 -2.18 -6.97 -24.89
C LEU A 102 -1.45 -6.86 -26.22
N SER A 103 -1.79 -7.72 -27.17
CA SER A 103 -1.42 -7.57 -28.57
C SER A 103 -2.15 -6.38 -29.19
N ARG A 104 -1.71 -5.96 -30.39
CA ARG A 104 -2.37 -4.88 -31.12
C ARG A 104 -3.81 -5.25 -31.47
N GLU A 105 -4.04 -6.50 -31.82
CA GLU A 105 -5.33 -7.07 -32.17
C GLU A 105 -6.26 -7.12 -30.95
N GLU A 106 -5.73 -7.48 -29.78
CA GLU A 106 -6.49 -7.46 -28.52
C GLU A 106 -6.87 -6.04 -28.09
N VAL A 107 -6.00 -5.05 -28.31
CA VAL A 107 -6.32 -3.63 -28.08
C VAL A 107 -7.45 -3.18 -29.02
N ALA A 108 -7.41 -3.54 -30.29
CA ALA A 108 -8.47 -3.21 -31.25
C ALA A 108 -9.79 -3.85 -30.84
N LEU A 109 -9.78 -5.13 -30.46
CA LEU A 109 -10.96 -5.84 -29.97
C LEU A 109 -11.60 -5.15 -28.75
N ILE A 110 -10.77 -4.71 -27.79
CA ILE A 110 -11.27 -3.95 -26.62
C ILE A 110 -11.86 -2.61 -27.06
N ALA A 111 -11.19 -1.89 -27.97
CA ALA A 111 -11.66 -0.60 -28.47
C ALA A 111 -13.01 -0.71 -29.20
N ASP A 112 -13.25 -1.80 -29.92
CA ASP A 112 -14.51 -2.09 -30.61
C ASP A 112 -15.63 -2.56 -29.66
N SER A 113 -15.25 -3.10 -28.50
CA SER A 113 -16.19 -3.64 -27.49
C SER A 113 -16.67 -2.61 -26.47
N VAL A 114 -16.03 -1.45 -26.38
CA VAL A 114 -16.46 -0.35 -25.48
C VAL A 114 -17.38 0.63 -26.21
N PRO A 115 -18.18 1.43 -25.49
CA PRO A 115 -18.96 2.51 -26.11
C PRO A 115 -18.07 3.39 -27.01
N ALA A 116 -18.55 3.71 -28.22
CA ALA A 116 -17.75 4.38 -29.26
C ALA A 116 -16.98 5.63 -28.77
N ARG A 117 -17.57 6.40 -27.84
CA ARG A 117 -16.92 7.57 -27.20
C ARG A 117 -15.62 7.26 -26.44
N TYR A 118 -15.41 6.01 -26.00
CA TYR A 118 -14.23 5.57 -25.25
C TYR A 118 -13.21 4.83 -26.12
N SER A 119 -13.56 4.41 -27.35
CA SER A 119 -12.63 3.76 -28.27
C SER A 119 -11.34 4.58 -28.48
N PRO A 120 -11.40 5.91 -28.71
CA PRO A 120 -10.19 6.74 -28.81
C PRO A 120 -9.33 6.72 -27.54
N LEU A 121 -9.93 6.65 -26.35
CA LEU A 121 -9.19 6.59 -25.09
C LEU A 121 -8.41 5.28 -24.94
N VAL A 122 -8.98 4.15 -25.38
CA VAL A 122 -8.30 2.84 -25.38
C VAL A 122 -7.06 2.90 -26.27
N HIS A 123 -7.22 3.36 -27.51
CA HIS A 123 -6.09 3.52 -28.44
C HIS A 123 -5.05 4.51 -27.93
N PHE A 124 -5.48 5.61 -27.32
CA PHE A 124 -4.58 6.61 -26.76
C PHE A 124 -3.74 6.07 -25.61
N LEU A 125 -4.33 5.33 -24.67
CA LEU A 125 -3.61 4.69 -23.57
C LEU A 125 -2.60 3.65 -24.09
N ALA A 126 -3.03 2.80 -25.02
CA ALA A 126 -2.17 1.77 -25.61
C ALA A 126 -1.00 2.35 -26.43
N GLY A 127 -1.25 3.44 -27.17
CA GLY A 127 -0.26 4.08 -28.03
C GLY A 127 0.75 4.97 -27.30
N THR A 128 0.39 5.52 -26.14
CA THR A 128 1.23 6.47 -25.40
C THR A 128 1.86 5.88 -24.13
N GLY A 129 1.27 4.83 -23.57
CA GLY A 129 1.69 4.27 -22.28
C GLY A 129 1.40 5.18 -21.08
N LEU A 130 0.58 6.22 -21.24
CA LEU A 130 0.19 7.10 -20.15
C LEU A 130 -0.55 6.32 -19.06
N ARG A 131 -0.34 6.73 -17.81
CA ARG A 131 -1.15 6.23 -16.69
C ARG A 131 -2.57 6.75 -16.83
N TRP A 132 -3.53 5.98 -16.32
CA TRP A 132 -4.94 6.37 -16.32
C TRP A 132 -5.18 7.79 -15.77
N SER A 133 -4.53 8.14 -14.66
CA SER A 133 -4.64 9.47 -14.04
C SER A 133 -4.05 10.58 -14.91
N GLU A 134 -3.07 10.28 -15.76
CA GLU A 134 -2.46 11.26 -16.67
C GLU A 134 -3.37 11.48 -17.88
N ALA A 135 -3.87 10.40 -18.49
CA ALA A 135 -4.78 10.47 -19.63
C ALA A 135 -6.09 11.19 -19.29
N THR A 136 -6.65 10.97 -18.10
CA THR A 136 -7.89 11.61 -17.64
C THR A 136 -7.70 13.06 -17.14
N ALA A 137 -6.46 13.47 -16.87
CA ALA A 137 -6.13 14.84 -16.47
C ALA A 137 -5.88 15.78 -17.64
N LEU A 138 -5.90 15.29 -18.90
CA LEU A 138 -5.69 16.12 -20.08
C LEU A 138 -6.73 17.26 -20.18
N ARG A 139 -6.28 18.40 -20.69
CA ARG A 139 -7.07 19.61 -20.91
C ARG A 139 -6.78 20.14 -22.31
N THR A 140 -7.82 20.64 -22.98
CA THR A 140 -7.67 21.42 -24.22
C THR A 140 -6.97 22.72 -23.88
N ARG A 141 -6.07 23.18 -24.76
CA ARG A 141 -5.49 24.52 -24.65
C ARG A 141 -6.46 25.56 -25.19
#